data_AF-A0AAE3VIG1-F1
#
_entry.id   AF-A0AAE3VIG1-F1
#
_cell.length_a   1.000
_cell.length_b   1.000
_cell.length_c   1.000
_cell.angle_alpha   90.00
_cell.angle_beta   90.00
_cell.angle_gamma   90.00
#
_symmetry.space_group_name_H-M   'P 1'
#
loop_
_entity.id
_entity.type
_entity.pdbx_description
1 polymer ?
#
loop_
_entity_poly.entity_id
_entity_poly.type
_entity_poly.pdbx_seq_one_letter_code
_entity_poly.pdbx_strand_id
1 'polypeptide(L)'
;MAVVRVKTKMNPEVAQRIREAMRDPMRQAASSIARAAKASIKKRSISGARSLPGRPPTTLGGRHSLKKSIVYSLTTTKEEAVVGPAHGGTGLTGHYHEFGGSQARKPSAPRKLRVGKPGPVFNSDGAIIWRKIRTRKEMVASQRALDEYTMLNVGREAKGNVYPQRPFMAPAFVDVMSRQYKNFKIRA
;
A
#
# COMPACT_ATOMS: atom_id res chain seq x y z
N MET A 1 -46.77 -13.88 -8.74
CA MET A 1 -45.98 -13.08 -9.70
C MET A 1 -45.21 -14.03 -10.60
N ALA A 2 -45.55 -14.09 -11.89
CA ALA A 2 -44.85 -14.95 -12.86
C ALA A 2 -43.67 -14.18 -13.47
N VAL A 3 -42.45 -14.70 -13.33
CA VAL A 3 -41.25 -14.12 -13.96
C VAL A 3 -41.10 -14.74 -15.35
N VAL A 4 -41.45 -13.98 -16.38
CA VAL A 4 -41.23 -14.39 -17.78
C VAL A 4 -39.78 -14.10 -18.16
N ARG A 5 -39.02 -15.14 -18.49
CA ARG A 5 -37.64 -15.01 -19.01
C ARG A 5 -37.64 -15.16 -20.52
N VAL A 6 -37.43 -14.05 -21.22
CA VAL A 6 -37.33 -14.03 -22.68
C VAL A 6 -35.85 -14.10 -23.08
N LYS A 7 -35.51 -14.99 -24.02
CA LYS A 7 -34.17 -15.07 -24.62
C LYS A 7 -34.18 -14.33 -25.95
N THR A 8 -33.49 -13.21 -26.04
CA THR A 8 -33.32 -12.46 -27.29
C THR A 8 -31.92 -12.70 -27.86
N LYS A 9 -31.83 -12.90 -29.18
CA LYS A 9 -30.55 -12.93 -29.90
C LYS A 9 -30.18 -11.49 -30.23
N MET A 10 -29.25 -10.89 -29.48
CA MET A 10 -28.74 -9.56 -29.77
C MET A 10 -27.74 -9.63 -30.93
N ASN A 11 -27.84 -8.69 -31.88
CA ASN A 11 -26.86 -8.59 -32.96
C ASN A 11 -25.46 -8.36 -32.33
N PRO A 12 -24.44 -9.15 -32.70
CA PRO A 12 -23.09 -9.02 -32.15
C PRO A 12 -22.49 -7.63 -32.33
N GLU A 13 -22.79 -6.91 -33.41
CA GLU A 13 -22.32 -5.54 -33.63
C GLU A 13 -22.92 -4.56 -32.64
N VAL A 14 -24.22 -4.70 -32.34
CA VAL A 14 -24.91 -3.87 -31.33
C VAL A 14 -24.35 -4.17 -29.94
N ALA A 15 -24.08 -5.44 -29.64
CA ALA A 15 -23.42 -5.83 -28.39
C ALA A 15 -22.01 -5.25 -28.26
N GLN A 16 -21.24 -5.22 -29.34
CA GLN A 16 -19.93 -4.57 -29.33
C GLN A 16 -20.04 -3.06 -29.08
N ARG A 17 -20.94 -2.36 -29.79
CA ARG A 17 -21.13 -0.91 -29.60
C ARG A 17 -21.59 -0.54 -28.20
N ILE A 18 -22.48 -1.33 -27.60
CA ILE A 18 -22.90 -1.14 -26.20
C ILE A 18 -21.69 -1.28 -25.27
N ARG A 19 -20.87 -2.31 -25.45
CA ARG A 19 -19.66 -2.52 -24.63
C ARG A 19 -18.66 -1.39 -24.75
N GLU A 20 -18.46 -0.88 -25.97
CA GLU A 20 -17.61 0.29 -26.22
C GLU A 20 -18.17 1.54 -25.53
N ALA A 21 -19.48 1.78 -25.64
CA ALA A 21 -20.16 2.89 -24.97
C ALA A 21 -20.10 2.80 -23.44
N MET A 22 -20.04 1.60 -22.87
CA MET A 22 -19.94 1.39 -21.42
C MET A 22 -18.55 1.67 -20.84
N ARG A 23 -17.50 1.78 -21.66
CA ARG A 23 -16.13 2.02 -21.17
C ARG A 23 -16.01 3.33 -20.39
N ASP A 24 -16.58 4.42 -20.88
CA ASP A 24 -16.46 5.73 -20.25
C ASP A 24 -17.26 5.84 -18.94
N PRO A 25 -18.55 5.42 -18.87
CA PRO A 25 -19.29 5.33 -17.61
C PRO A 25 -18.57 4.47 -16.56
N MET A 26 -18.05 3.30 -16.95
CA MET A 26 -17.28 2.44 -16.04
C MET A 26 -16.02 3.13 -15.52
N ARG A 27 -15.28 3.82 -16.40
CA ARG A 27 -14.10 4.58 -16.02
C ARG A 27 -14.44 5.71 -15.06
N GLN A 28 -15.54 6.42 -15.28
CA GLN A 28 -16.01 7.48 -14.39
C GLN A 28 -16.41 6.93 -13.02
N ALA A 29 -17.15 5.81 -12.98
CA ALA A 29 -17.53 5.14 -11.74
C ALA A 29 -16.30 4.65 -10.95
N ALA A 30 -15.36 4.00 -11.63
CA ALA A 30 -14.12 3.53 -11.01
C ALA A 30 -13.27 4.69 -10.47
N SER A 31 -13.18 5.78 -11.23
CA SER A 31 -12.48 7.00 -10.85
C SER A 31 -13.14 7.70 -9.65
N SER A 32 -14.48 7.74 -9.60
CA SER A 32 -15.20 8.37 -8.50
C SER A 32 -15.00 7.60 -7.18
N ILE A 33 -15.03 6.27 -7.21
CA ILE A 33 -14.70 5.40 -6.06
C ILE A 33 -13.25 5.65 -5.61
N ALA A 34 -12.30 5.63 -6.55
CA ALA A 34 -10.90 5.90 -6.23
C ALA A 34 -10.70 7.29 -5.62
N ARG A 35 -11.42 8.30 -6.12
CA ARG A 35 -11.37 9.67 -5.62
C ARG A 35 -11.95 9.79 -4.21
N ALA A 36 -13.08 9.14 -3.94
CA ALA A 36 -13.68 9.07 -2.60
C ALA A 36 -12.74 8.40 -1.59
N ALA A 37 -12.13 7.27 -1.96
CA ALA A 37 -11.13 6.58 -1.14
C ALA A 37 -9.88 7.45 -0.89
N LYS A 38 -9.39 8.17 -1.90
CA LYS A 38 -8.27 9.12 -1.73
C LYS A 38 -8.63 10.31 -0.84
N ALA A 39 -9.90 10.73 -0.83
CA ALA A 39 -10.40 11.82 -0.01
C ALA A 39 -10.54 11.41 1.47
N SER A 40 -10.92 10.16 1.74
CA SER A 40 -11.04 9.62 3.11
C SER A 40 -9.70 9.57 3.85
N ILE A 41 -8.60 9.33 3.11
CA ILE A 41 -7.22 9.38 3.64
C ILE A 41 -6.81 10.85 3.85
N LYS A 42 -6.75 11.30 5.10
CA LYS A 42 -6.35 12.68 5.42
C LYS A 42 -4.83 12.83 5.57
N LYS A 43 -4.31 14.02 5.27
CA LYS A 43 -2.92 14.36 5.62
C LYS A 43 -2.85 14.53 7.14
N ARG A 44 -1.84 13.94 7.77
CA ARG A 44 -1.63 14.10 9.21
C ARG A 44 -1.06 15.48 9.54
N SER A 45 -1.45 16.03 10.68
CA SER A 45 -0.92 17.26 11.26
C SER A 45 0.31 17.02 12.14
N ILE A 46 0.31 15.94 12.94
CA ILE A 46 1.36 15.63 13.92
C ILE A 46 2.09 14.35 13.51
N SER A 47 3.42 14.31 13.60
CA SER A 47 4.25 13.10 13.39
C SER A 47 4.06 12.09 14.55
N GLY A 48 4.19 10.78 14.34
CA GLY A 48 3.81 9.74 15.32
C GLY A 48 2.31 9.36 15.43
N ALA A 49 1.37 10.32 15.48
CA ALA A 49 -0.09 10.05 15.50
C ALA A 49 -0.58 9.09 14.38
N ARG A 50 -1.22 7.98 14.75
CA ARG A 50 -1.85 7.02 13.80
C ARG A 50 -3.37 7.13 13.95
N SER A 51 -4.15 6.91 12.89
CA SER A 51 -5.61 6.81 13.04
C SER A 51 -5.97 5.67 14.01
N LEU A 52 -7.19 5.62 14.51
CA LEU A 52 -7.68 4.43 15.21
C LEU A 52 -7.89 3.27 14.22
N PRO A 53 -7.88 2.00 14.68
CA PRO A 53 -8.42 0.88 13.90
C PRO A 53 -9.83 1.17 13.40
N GLY A 54 -10.21 0.62 12.24
CA GLY A 54 -11.50 0.86 11.59
C GLY A 54 -11.64 2.22 10.91
N ARG A 55 -10.80 3.21 11.23
CA ARG A 55 -10.79 4.52 10.55
C ARG A 55 -9.77 4.55 9.41
N PRO A 56 -10.05 5.28 8.32
CA PRO A 56 -9.08 5.45 7.25
C PRO A 56 -7.70 5.91 7.76
N PRO A 57 -6.62 5.38 7.19
CA PRO A 57 -5.26 5.76 7.56
C PRO A 57 -4.99 7.23 7.22
N THR A 58 -4.11 7.87 7.99
CA THR A 58 -3.57 9.19 7.66
C THR A 58 -2.26 9.05 6.87
N THR A 59 -2.01 9.97 5.95
CA THR A 59 -0.78 10.00 5.13
C THR A 59 0.13 11.17 5.51
N LEU A 60 1.45 10.97 5.41
CA LEU A 60 2.45 12.05 5.47
C LEU A 60 2.40 12.94 4.20
N GLY A 61 1.85 12.43 3.11
CA GLY A 61 1.92 13.06 1.79
C GLY A 61 3.20 12.70 1.03
N GLY A 62 3.44 13.36 -0.11
CA GLY A 62 4.67 13.23 -0.89
C GLY A 62 4.72 12.06 -1.89
N ARG A 63 5.95 11.70 -2.28
CA ARG A 63 6.22 10.74 -3.38
C ARG A 63 5.66 9.34 -3.12
N HIS A 64 5.73 8.87 -1.88
CA HIS A 64 5.30 7.55 -1.42
C HIS A 64 4.02 7.62 -0.56
N SER A 65 3.08 8.50 -0.91
CA SER A 65 1.83 8.62 -0.18
C SER A 65 0.89 7.45 -0.46
N LEU A 66 0.21 6.97 0.58
CA LEU A 66 -0.80 5.91 0.50
C LEU A 66 -1.89 6.21 -0.54
N LYS A 67 -2.22 7.48 -0.75
CA LYS A 67 -3.19 7.90 -1.78
C LYS A 67 -2.80 7.44 -3.18
N LYS A 68 -1.50 7.33 -3.47
CA LYS A 68 -0.99 6.88 -4.78
C LYS A 68 -1.07 5.36 -4.96
N SER A 69 -1.30 4.59 -3.89
CA SER A 69 -1.57 3.15 -4.05
C SER A 69 -2.96 2.88 -4.58
N ILE A 70 -3.90 3.82 -4.43
CA ILE A 70 -5.28 3.64 -4.90
C ILE A 70 -5.33 3.90 -6.39
N VAL A 71 -5.53 2.82 -7.14
CA VAL A 71 -5.61 2.82 -8.60
C VAL A 71 -6.92 2.19 -9.04
N TYR A 72 -7.27 2.43 -10.30
CA TYR A 72 -8.34 1.73 -10.98
C TYR A 72 -7.90 1.31 -12.38
N SER A 73 -8.46 0.22 -12.87
CA SER A 73 -8.25 -0.29 -14.21
C SER A 73 -9.55 -0.89 -14.75
N LEU A 74 -9.74 -0.80 -16.06
CA LEU A 74 -10.82 -1.51 -16.75
C LEU A 74 -10.24 -2.76 -17.40
N THR A 75 -10.95 -3.87 -17.24
CA THR A 75 -10.61 -5.13 -17.89
C THR A 75 -11.41 -5.25 -19.17
N THR A 76 -10.76 -5.05 -20.31
CA THR A 76 -11.38 -5.09 -21.64
C THR A 76 -12.04 -6.43 -21.95
N THR A 77 -11.55 -7.52 -21.35
CA THR A 77 -12.05 -8.89 -21.59
C THR A 77 -13.24 -9.28 -20.72
N LYS A 78 -13.41 -8.65 -19.55
CA LYS A 78 -14.44 -9.04 -18.56
C LYS A 78 -15.54 -8.01 -18.38
N GLU A 79 -15.44 -6.85 -19.02
CA GLU A 79 -16.39 -5.74 -18.80
C GLU A 79 -16.49 -5.37 -17.31
N GLU A 80 -15.35 -5.43 -16.63
CA GLU A 80 -15.22 -5.15 -15.20
C GLU A 80 -14.30 -3.95 -14.98
N ALA A 81 -14.62 -3.15 -13.96
CA ALA A 81 -13.72 -2.13 -13.45
C ALA A 81 -13.23 -2.54 -12.06
N VAL A 82 -11.91 -2.62 -11.91
CA VAL A 82 -11.26 -2.97 -10.64
C VAL A 82 -10.70 -1.70 -10.02
N VAL A 83 -11.00 -1.47 -8.74
CA VAL A 83 -10.49 -0.33 -7.96
C VAL A 83 -9.92 -0.85 -6.66
N GLY A 84 -8.71 -0.44 -6.30
CA GLY A 84 -8.11 -0.90 -5.05
C GLY A 84 -6.67 -0.43 -4.82
N PRO A 85 -6.09 -0.81 -3.68
CA PRO A 85 -4.67 -0.59 -3.41
C PRO A 85 -3.80 -1.51 -4.27
N ALA A 86 -2.94 -0.93 -5.11
CA ALA A 86 -1.93 -1.63 -5.88
C ALA A 86 -0.56 -1.65 -5.19
N HIS A 87 0.25 -2.65 -5.53
CA HIS A 87 1.61 -2.90 -5.04
C HIS A 87 2.66 -1.87 -5.51
N GLY A 88 2.26 -0.68 -5.96
CA GLY A 88 3.15 0.31 -6.62
C GLY A 88 4.14 1.02 -5.69
N GLY A 89 4.34 2.33 -5.89
CA GLY A 89 5.37 3.12 -5.18
C GLY A 89 5.30 3.17 -3.65
N THR A 90 4.31 2.54 -3.00
CA THR A 90 4.20 2.38 -1.54
C THR A 90 4.25 0.92 -1.08
N GLY A 91 4.55 0.00 -2.00
CA GLY A 91 4.48 -1.45 -1.79
C GLY A 91 3.08 -1.92 -1.36
N LEU A 92 3.03 -2.97 -0.55
CA LEU A 92 1.79 -3.54 0.02
C LEU A 92 1.17 -2.70 1.14
N THR A 93 1.68 -1.50 1.44
CA THR A 93 1.19 -0.70 2.57
C THR A 93 -0.32 -0.40 2.46
N GLY A 94 -0.82 -0.14 1.25
CA GLY A 94 -2.26 0.01 0.98
C GLY A 94 -3.06 -1.24 1.30
N HIS A 95 -2.57 -2.41 0.88
CA HIS A 95 -3.19 -3.70 1.15
C HIS A 95 -3.26 -3.98 2.66
N TYR A 96 -2.14 -3.80 3.38
CA TYR A 96 -2.11 -4.04 4.82
C TYR A 96 -3.00 -3.08 5.61
N HIS A 97 -3.19 -1.84 5.14
CA HIS A 97 -4.14 -0.94 5.78
C HIS A 97 -5.61 -1.34 5.50
N GLU A 98 -5.94 -1.78 4.29
CA GLU A 98 -7.32 -2.18 3.95
C GLU A 98 -7.75 -3.47 4.64
N PHE A 99 -6.90 -4.50 4.61
CA PHE A 99 -7.23 -5.86 5.06
C PHE A 99 -6.60 -6.25 6.41
N GLY A 100 -5.68 -5.43 6.92
CA GLY A 100 -4.87 -5.79 8.08
C GLY A 100 -3.67 -6.69 7.73
N GLY A 101 -2.94 -7.12 8.76
CA GLY A 101 -1.86 -8.09 8.66
C GLY A 101 -0.52 -7.58 9.19
N SER A 102 0.54 -8.35 8.95
CA SER A 102 1.89 -8.06 9.41
C SER A 102 2.87 -8.02 8.25
N GLN A 103 3.64 -6.94 8.17
CA GLN A 103 4.75 -6.84 7.23
C GLN A 103 6.05 -7.16 7.94
N ALA A 104 6.74 -8.21 7.49
CA ALA A 104 8.11 -8.47 7.91
C ALA A 104 8.99 -7.26 7.54
N ARG A 105 9.78 -6.79 8.50
CA ARG A 105 10.75 -5.74 8.20
C ARG A 105 11.84 -6.36 7.35
N LYS A 106 12.08 -5.80 6.17
CA LYS A 106 13.27 -6.15 5.39
C LYS A 106 14.50 -5.88 6.25
N PRO A 107 15.48 -6.81 6.31
CA PRO A 107 16.71 -6.56 7.01
C PRO A 107 17.34 -5.29 6.43
N SER A 108 17.90 -4.45 7.31
CA SER A 108 18.64 -3.27 6.83
C SER A 108 19.81 -3.76 6.00
N ALA A 109 20.01 -3.17 4.82
CA ALA A 109 21.18 -3.49 4.00
C ALA A 109 22.46 -3.32 4.85
N PRO A 110 23.46 -4.19 4.67
CA PRO A 110 24.69 -4.11 5.44
C PRO A 110 25.30 -2.72 5.26
N ARG A 111 25.64 -2.08 6.40
CA ARG A 111 26.29 -0.76 6.37
C ARG A 111 27.67 -0.93 5.72
N LYS A 112 27.90 -0.23 4.61
CA LYS A 112 29.25 -0.14 4.01
C LYS A 112 30.17 0.64 4.96
N LEU A 113 31.02 -0.07 5.69
CA LEU A 113 31.99 0.54 6.59
C LEU A 113 33.07 1.26 5.78
N ARG A 114 33.52 2.41 6.28
CA ARG A 114 34.58 3.23 5.68
C ARG A 114 35.45 3.83 6.78
N VAL A 115 36.74 3.98 6.50
CA VAL A 115 37.65 4.74 7.36
C VAL A 115 37.12 6.17 7.53
N GLY A 116 37.17 6.69 8.75
CA GLY A 116 36.63 7.99 9.16
C GLY A 116 35.14 8.00 9.51
N LYS A 117 34.39 6.91 9.27
CA LYS A 117 32.97 6.79 9.64
C LYS A 117 32.79 5.98 10.93
N PRO A 118 31.71 6.20 11.71
CA PRO A 118 31.38 5.38 12.87
C PRO A 118 31.11 3.92 12.48
N GLY A 119 31.68 2.98 13.23
CA GLY A 119 31.46 1.55 13.07
C GLY A 119 31.84 0.76 14.34
N PRO A 120 31.50 -0.54 14.39
CA PRO A 120 31.86 -1.41 15.51
C PRO A 120 33.35 -1.76 15.43
N VAL A 121 34.12 -1.49 16.49
CA VAL A 121 35.55 -1.82 16.57
C VAL A 121 35.80 -2.58 17.87
N PHE A 122 36.70 -3.57 17.84
CA PHE A 122 37.13 -4.27 19.05
C PHE A 122 38.00 -3.38 19.94
N ASN A 123 37.73 -3.37 21.24
CA ASN A 123 38.64 -2.81 22.24
C ASN A 123 39.75 -3.82 22.59
N SER A 124 40.74 -3.40 23.39
CA SER A 124 41.79 -4.28 23.94
C SER A 124 41.24 -5.55 24.59
N ASP A 125 40.07 -5.42 25.21
CA ASP A 125 39.42 -6.48 26.00
C ASP A 125 38.54 -7.40 25.12
N GLY A 126 38.59 -7.24 23.79
CA GLY A 126 37.76 -8.01 22.85
C GLY A 126 36.29 -7.58 22.78
N ALA A 127 35.88 -6.56 23.54
CA ALA A 127 34.52 -6.01 23.49
C ALA A 127 34.28 -5.14 22.24
N ILE A 128 33.07 -5.18 21.68
CA ILE A 128 32.66 -4.34 20.53
C ILE A 128 32.23 -2.95 21.01
N ILE A 129 32.92 -1.90 20.57
CA ILE A 129 32.59 -0.49 20.82
C ILE A 129 32.27 0.26 19.54
N TRP A 130 31.30 1.18 19.59
CA TRP A 130 30.93 2.01 18.43
C TRP A 130 31.77 3.29 18.39
N ARG A 131 32.74 3.37 17.48
CA ARG A 131 33.61 4.54 17.31
C ARG A 131 33.96 4.80 15.85
N LYS A 132 34.59 5.93 15.56
CA LYS A 132 35.13 6.19 14.21
C LYS A 132 36.25 5.19 13.90
N ILE A 133 36.13 4.50 12.77
CA ILE A 133 37.15 3.60 12.24
C ILE A 133 38.33 4.45 11.78
N ARG A 134 39.54 4.26 12.32
CA ARG A 134 40.71 5.09 12.02
C ARG A 134 41.58 4.50 10.92
N THR A 135 41.64 3.17 10.82
CA THR A 135 42.53 2.49 9.87
C THR A 135 41.82 1.45 9.00
N ARG A 136 42.46 1.07 7.89
CA ARG A 136 41.96 -0.01 7.01
C ARG A 136 41.96 -1.37 7.70
N LYS A 137 42.92 -1.64 8.59
CA LYS A 137 42.96 -2.86 9.41
C LYS A 137 41.77 -2.90 10.36
N GLU A 138 41.50 -1.79 11.05
CA GLU A 138 40.30 -1.67 11.89
C GLU A 138 39.02 -1.83 11.08
N MET A 139 38.95 -1.30 9.85
CA MET A 139 37.77 -1.47 8.98
C MET A 139 37.48 -2.94 8.66
N VAL A 140 38.52 -3.74 8.34
CA VAL A 140 38.38 -5.18 8.09
C VAL A 140 37.95 -5.91 9.35
N ALA A 141 38.55 -5.59 10.50
CA ALA A 141 38.13 -6.13 11.79
C ALA A 141 36.70 -5.72 12.17
N SER A 142 36.30 -4.49 11.85
CA SER A 142 34.96 -3.96 12.06
C SER A 142 33.92 -4.66 11.21
N GLN A 143 34.30 -5.06 9.99
CA GLN A 143 33.42 -5.84 9.12
C GLN A 143 33.15 -7.22 9.74
N ARG A 144 34.19 -7.90 10.23
CA ARG A 144 34.04 -9.16 10.97
C ARG A 144 33.19 -8.99 12.23
N ALA A 145 33.43 -7.93 13.01
CA ALA A 145 32.65 -7.59 14.20
C ALA A 145 31.17 -7.31 13.87
N LEU A 146 30.91 -6.65 12.73
CA LEU A 146 29.57 -6.38 12.25
C LEU A 146 28.88 -7.67 11.82
N ASP A 147 29.58 -8.57 11.13
CA ASP A 147 29.04 -9.86 10.71
C ASP A 147 28.73 -10.73 11.95
N GLU A 148 29.64 -10.79 12.93
CA GLU A 148 29.46 -11.47 14.21
C GLU A 148 28.30 -10.88 15.03
N TYR A 149 28.26 -9.56 15.20
CA TYR A 149 27.14 -8.86 15.85
C TYR A 149 25.82 -9.10 15.10
N THR A 150 25.85 -9.13 13.76
CA THR A 150 24.66 -9.40 12.96
C THR A 150 24.19 -10.82 13.19
N MET A 151 25.07 -11.82 13.10
CA MET A 151 24.78 -13.25 13.35
C MET A 151 24.24 -13.48 14.77
N LEU A 152 24.80 -12.84 15.80
CA LEU A 152 24.31 -12.88 17.17
C LEU A 152 22.90 -12.27 17.33
N ASN A 153 22.49 -11.39 16.41
CA ASN A 153 21.15 -10.80 16.37
C ASN A 153 20.24 -11.45 15.31
N VAL A 154 20.73 -12.40 14.51
CA VAL A 154 19.91 -13.24 13.61
C VAL A 154 19.14 -14.22 14.50
N GLY A 155 17.93 -13.83 14.90
CA GLY A 155 17.10 -14.60 15.83
C GLY A 155 16.30 -13.73 16.80
N ARG A 156 16.69 -12.47 17.00
CA ARG A 156 15.76 -11.48 17.55
C ARG A 156 14.73 -11.22 16.47
N GLU A 157 13.55 -11.84 16.60
CA GLU A 157 12.40 -11.68 15.69
C GLU A 157 12.40 -10.27 15.12
N ALA A 158 12.60 -10.16 13.81
CA ALA A 158 12.57 -8.87 13.15
C ALA A 158 11.17 -8.29 13.34
N LYS A 159 10.99 -7.47 14.38
CA LYS A 159 9.67 -6.97 14.84
C LYS A 159 8.90 -6.47 13.62
N GLY A 160 7.93 -7.27 13.17
CA GLY A 160 7.12 -6.94 12.02
C GLY A 160 6.32 -5.69 12.31
N ASN A 161 6.03 -4.90 11.27
CA ASN A 161 5.02 -3.86 11.42
C ASN A 161 3.66 -4.54 11.39
N VAL A 162 2.92 -4.47 12.51
CA VAL A 162 1.52 -4.92 12.57
C VAL A 162 0.61 -3.78 12.12
N TYR A 163 -0.27 -4.07 11.17
CA TYR A 163 -1.24 -3.14 10.61
C TYR A 163 -2.64 -3.59 11.04
N PRO A 164 -3.29 -2.90 12.01
CA PRO A 164 -4.70 -3.14 12.27
C PRO A 164 -5.51 -2.65 11.07
N GLN A 165 -6.63 -3.33 10.82
CA GLN A 165 -7.52 -3.04 9.69
C GLN A 165 -8.06 -1.60 9.78
N ARG A 166 -7.96 -0.88 8.67
CA ARG A 166 -8.31 0.54 8.50
C ARG A 166 -8.92 0.72 7.11
N PRO A 167 -10.15 0.22 6.89
CA PRO A 167 -10.76 0.19 5.58
C PRO A 167 -10.98 1.62 5.07
N PHE A 168 -10.62 1.86 3.82
CA PHE A 168 -10.83 3.10 3.10
C PHE A 168 -11.46 2.88 1.73
N MET A 169 -11.44 1.65 1.20
CA MET A 169 -12.11 1.28 -0.04
C MET A 169 -13.58 0.94 0.16
N ALA A 170 -13.89 0.00 1.07
CA ALA A 170 -15.28 -0.43 1.28
C ALA A 170 -16.22 0.74 1.65
N PRO A 171 -15.85 1.64 2.59
CA PRO A 171 -16.66 2.82 2.87
C PRO A 171 -16.82 3.76 1.67
N ALA A 172 -15.79 3.90 0.82
CA ALA A 172 -15.85 4.74 -0.37
C ALA A 172 -16.79 4.17 -1.43
N PHE A 173 -16.84 2.85 -1.59
CA PHE A 173 -17.78 2.19 -2.49
C PHE A 173 -19.23 2.46 -2.06
N VAL A 174 -19.55 2.23 -0.79
CA VAL A 174 -20.89 2.47 -0.24
C VAL A 174 -21.30 3.93 -0.38
N ASP A 175 -20.41 4.88 -0.08
CA ASP A 175 -20.67 6.31 -0.21
C ASP A 175 -21.00 6.70 -1.67
N VAL A 176 -20.17 6.29 -2.65
CA VAL A 176 -20.42 6.62 -4.07
C VAL A 176 -21.71 5.99 -4.57
N MET A 177 -21.96 4.71 -4.27
CA MET A 177 -23.20 4.04 -4.66
C MET A 177 -24.42 4.75 -4.09
N SER A 178 -24.38 5.12 -2.81
CA SER A 178 -25.49 5.84 -2.16
C SER A 178 -25.81 7.18 -2.84
N ARG A 179 -24.80 7.90 -3.35
CA ARG A 179 -24.98 9.17 -4.08
C ARG A 179 -25.56 8.94 -5.47
N GLN A 180 -25.08 7.92 -6.18
CA GLN A 180 -25.57 7.58 -7.52
C GLN A 180 -27.03 7.16 -7.47
N TYR A 181 -27.43 6.29 -6.53
CA TYR A 181 -28.82 5.87 -6.39
C TYR A 181 -29.75 6.99 -5.93
N LYS A 182 -29.31 7.90 -5.04
CA LYS A 182 -30.12 9.07 -4.64
C LYS A 182 -30.43 10.01 -5.81
N ASN A 183 -29.54 10.08 -6.78
CA ASN A 183 -29.72 10.94 -7.96
C ASN A 183 -30.50 10.24 -9.10
N PHE A 184 -30.80 8.95 -8.96
CA PHE A 184 -31.62 8.21 -9.91
C PHE A 184 -33.11 8.51 -9.65
N LYS A 185 -33.56 9.71 -10.03
CA LYS A 185 -34.99 9.96 -10.20
C LYS A 185 -35.39 9.32 -11.52
N ILE A 186 -36.09 8.19 -11.44
CA ILE A 186 -36.80 7.63 -12.60
C ILE A 186 -37.82 8.71 -12.99
N ARG A 187 -37.56 9.41 -14.10
CA ARG A 187 -38.61 10.19 -14.75
C ARG A 187 -39.51 9.15 -15.40
N ALA A 188 -40.64 8.88 -14.73
CA ALA A 188 -41.77 8.18 -15.33
C ALA A 188 -42.36 9.03 -16.45
#